data_AF-A0AAN8HQ02-F1
#
_entry.id   AF-A0AAN8HQ02-F1
#
_cell.length_a   1.000
_cell.length_b   1.000
_cell.length_c   1.000
_cell.angle_alpha   90.00
_cell.angle_beta   90.00
_cell.angle_gamma   90.00
#
_symmetry.space_group_name_H-M   'P 1'
#
loop_
_entity.id
_entity.type
_entity.pdbx_description
1 polymer ?
#
loop_
_entity_poly.entity_id
_entity_poly.type
_entity_poly.pdbx_seq_one_letter_code
_entity_poly.pdbx_strand_id
1 'polypeptide(L)'
;MKTMIQTVLVVNLLMLHSAVHSLSASCQEDVPLRCPEVGSDFVSVTWYKQIDQHKCGILRWPSKDTSTPTFFKFNRSVHYDQDYSLLISAVTPADSGTYECEVGAKVGGQNKKVEVKLDVSACVTPAVPTPVTPVPITTSDLCRLQVQELPVLWSAVVYGTVGLAKIVLSIIIVLIIRCVQITSSKRRQQKW
;
A
#
# COMPACT_ATOMS: atom_id res chain seq x y z
N MET A 1 8.35 22.82 29.97
CA MET A 1 6.90 22.83 29.66
C MET A 1 6.57 23.68 28.42
N LYS A 2 7.04 24.94 28.32
CA LYS A 2 6.85 25.78 27.12
C LYS A 2 7.36 25.17 25.81
N THR A 3 8.52 24.52 25.83
CA THR A 3 9.13 23.86 24.66
C THR A 3 8.33 22.65 24.16
N MET A 4 7.77 21.85 25.06
CA MET A 4 6.90 20.70 24.72
C MET A 4 5.58 21.15 24.06
N ILE A 5 4.96 22.22 24.56
CA ILE A 5 3.72 22.76 24.00
C ILE A 5 3.96 23.32 22.59
N GLN A 6 5.09 24.02 22.39
CA GLN A 6 5.47 24.59 21.11
C GLN A 6 5.78 23.51 20.06
N THR A 7 6.45 22.42 20.44
CA THR A 7 6.68 21.28 19.54
C THR A 7 5.39 20.56 19.17
N VAL A 8 4.45 20.39 20.11
CA VAL A 8 3.14 19.77 19.82
C VAL A 8 2.30 20.65 18.91
N LEU A 9 2.30 21.97 19.10
CA LEU A 9 1.62 22.92 18.23
C LEU A 9 2.18 22.90 16.80
N VAL A 10 3.51 22.84 16.65
CA VAL A 10 4.17 22.76 15.34
C VAL A 10 3.87 21.42 14.66
N VAL A 11 3.90 20.30 15.37
CA VAL A 11 3.52 18.99 14.81
C VAL A 11 2.04 18.98 14.42
N ASN A 12 1.13 19.51 15.24
CA ASN A 12 -0.29 19.62 14.89
C ASN A 12 -0.53 20.53 13.68
N LEU A 13 0.20 21.65 13.55
CA LEU A 13 0.13 22.50 12.37
C LEU A 13 0.68 21.80 11.12
N LEU A 14 1.77 21.04 11.24
CA LEU A 14 2.35 20.27 10.14
C LEU A 14 1.44 19.12 9.72
N MET A 15 0.74 18.47 10.66
CA MET A 15 -0.28 17.45 10.39
C MET A 15 -1.55 18.04 9.75
N LEU A 16 -1.83 19.35 9.93
CA LEU A 16 -2.93 20.04 9.27
C LEU A 16 -2.66 20.39 7.79
N HIS A 17 -1.43 20.21 7.29
CA HIS A 17 -1.04 20.57 5.92
C HIS A 17 -1.23 19.45 4.88
N SER A 18 -1.81 18.30 5.24
CA SER A 18 -2.36 17.41 4.23
C SER A 18 -3.64 18.05 3.66
N ALA A 19 -3.47 18.81 2.58
CA ALA A 19 -4.60 19.35 1.83
C ALA A 19 -5.34 18.20 1.15
N VAL A 20 -6.36 17.66 1.82
CA VAL A 20 -7.27 16.67 1.24
C VAL A 20 -8.15 17.41 0.23
N HIS A 21 -8.10 17.00 -1.03
CA HIS A 21 -8.91 17.62 -2.08
C HIS A 21 -10.28 16.94 -2.13
N SER A 22 -11.36 17.68 -1.83
CA SER A 22 -12.72 17.16 -1.91
C SER A 22 -13.36 17.54 -3.24
N LEU A 23 -13.94 16.56 -3.93
CA LEU A 23 -14.61 16.69 -5.22
C LEU A 23 -16.01 16.08 -5.12
N SER A 24 -17.01 16.81 -5.60
CA SER A 24 -18.39 16.33 -5.71
C SER A 24 -18.76 16.17 -7.17
N ALA A 25 -19.45 15.09 -7.51
CA ALA A 25 -19.88 14.78 -8.87
C ALA A 25 -21.32 14.26 -8.92
N SER A 26 -21.98 14.44 -10.06
CA SER A 26 -23.31 13.89 -10.28
C SER A 26 -23.23 12.44 -10.78
N CYS A 27 -24.23 11.62 -10.46
CA CYS A 27 -24.30 10.27 -11.02
C CYS A 27 -24.32 10.30 -12.57
N GLN A 28 -23.63 9.35 -13.20
CA GLN A 28 -23.39 9.22 -14.64
C GLN A 28 -22.45 10.27 -15.25
N GLU A 29 -21.81 11.10 -14.44
CA GLU A 29 -20.78 12.03 -14.90
C GLU A 29 -19.44 11.29 -15.10
N ASP A 30 -18.62 11.80 -16.02
CA ASP A 30 -17.23 11.38 -16.19
C ASP A 30 -16.34 12.29 -15.34
N VAL A 31 -15.62 11.71 -14.38
CA VAL A 31 -14.91 12.47 -13.35
C VAL A 31 -13.40 12.25 -13.44
N PRO A 32 -12.61 13.28 -13.77
CA PRO A 32 -11.15 13.22 -13.72
C PRO A 32 -10.63 13.53 -12.31
N LEU A 33 -10.00 12.55 -11.68
CA LEU A 33 -9.24 12.74 -10.43
C LEU A 33 -7.82 13.17 -10.79
N ARG A 34 -7.49 14.42 -10.46
CA ARG A 34 -6.18 15.02 -10.79
C ARG A 34 -5.12 14.61 -9.77
N CYS A 35 -3.94 14.30 -10.29
CA CYS A 35 -2.72 14.20 -9.48
C CYS A 35 -1.97 15.55 -9.54
N PRO A 36 -1.19 15.95 -8.51
CA PRO A 36 -0.39 17.17 -8.58
C PRO A 36 0.58 17.16 -9.76
N GLU A 37 1.03 18.35 -10.19
CA GLU A 37 2.07 18.47 -11.20
C GLU A 37 3.30 17.63 -10.82
N VAL A 38 3.52 16.61 -11.64
CA VAL A 38 4.61 15.68 -11.48
C VAL A 38 5.79 16.23 -12.27
N GLY A 39 6.81 16.75 -11.59
CA GLY A 39 8.06 17.14 -12.24
C GLY A 39 8.75 15.95 -12.91
N SER A 40 9.86 16.15 -13.61
CA SER A 40 10.56 15.11 -14.39
C SER A 40 11.27 14.00 -13.58
N ASP A 41 11.22 14.07 -12.25
CA ASP A 41 12.03 13.23 -11.34
C ASP A 41 11.23 12.23 -10.51
N PHE A 42 10.42 11.44 -11.21
CA PHE A 42 9.68 10.34 -10.63
C PHE A 42 9.93 9.04 -11.40
N VAL A 43 9.55 7.92 -10.81
CA VAL A 43 9.64 6.58 -11.39
C VAL A 43 8.27 6.13 -11.87
N SER A 44 7.22 6.42 -11.09
CA SER A 44 5.85 6.09 -11.47
C SER A 44 4.82 6.90 -10.70
N VAL A 45 3.64 7.08 -11.29
CA VAL A 45 2.43 7.54 -10.62
C VAL A 45 1.52 6.34 -10.42
N THR A 46 1.01 6.13 -9.20
CA THR A 46 0.11 5.01 -8.89
C THR A 46 -1.15 5.51 -8.23
N TRP A 47 -2.29 5.06 -8.71
CA TRP A 47 -3.59 5.37 -8.14
C TRP A 47 -4.11 4.23 -7.28
N TYR A 48 -4.65 4.59 -6.13
CA TYR A 48 -5.28 3.67 -5.19
C TYR A 48 -6.70 4.14 -4.83
N LYS A 49 -7.60 3.19 -4.57
CA LYS A 49 -8.84 3.43 -3.84
C LYS A 49 -8.66 2.90 -2.43
N GLN A 50 -8.98 3.72 -1.43
CA GLN A 50 -9.07 3.27 -0.05
C GLN A 50 -10.37 2.48 0.12
N ILE A 51 -10.26 1.20 0.47
CA ILE A 51 -11.40 0.34 0.81
C ILE A 51 -11.13 -0.26 2.18
N ASP A 52 -12.02 -0.02 3.13
CA ASP A 52 -11.78 -0.30 4.56
C ASP A 52 -10.44 0.32 5.03
N GLN A 53 -9.56 -0.51 5.59
CA GLN A 53 -8.20 -0.13 6.01
C GLN A 53 -7.13 -0.45 4.96
N HIS A 54 -7.52 -0.87 3.76
CA HIS A 54 -6.59 -1.31 2.72
C HIS A 54 -6.55 -0.34 1.53
N LYS A 55 -5.36 -0.26 0.90
CA LYS A 55 -5.13 0.48 -0.34
C LYS A 55 -5.20 -0.47 -1.51
N CYS A 56 -6.23 -0.31 -2.33
CA CYS A 56 -6.46 -1.14 -3.51
C CYS A 56 -5.86 -0.45 -4.73
N GLY A 57 -4.89 -1.09 -5.39
CA GLY A 57 -4.30 -0.52 -6.61
C GLY A 57 -5.32 -0.45 -7.73
N ILE A 58 -5.34 0.67 -8.46
CA ILE A 58 -6.21 0.90 -9.62
C ILE A 58 -5.38 0.80 -10.90
N LEU A 59 -4.40 1.70 -11.04
CA LEU A 59 -3.44 1.69 -12.14
C LEU A 59 -2.07 2.22 -11.69
N ARG A 60 -1.02 1.81 -12.40
CA ARG A 60 0.34 2.32 -12.25
C ARG A 60 0.89 2.79 -13.59
N TRP A 61 1.28 4.06 -13.63
CA TRP A 61 1.88 4.72 -14.76
C TRP A 61 3.39 4.86 -14.59
N PRO A 62 4.25 4.32 -15.46
CA PRO A 62 5.70 4.52 -15.36
C PRO A 62 6.12 5.87 -15.98
N SER A 63 7.13 6.53 -15.42
CA SER A 63 7.58 7.86 -15.88
C SER A 63 7.99 7.94 -17.36
N LYS A 64 8.30 6.82 -18.01
CA LYS A 64 8.65 6.83 -19.43
C LYS A 64 7.38 6.97 -20.27
N ASP A 65 7.24 8.09 -20.99
CA ASP A 65 6.08 8.40 -21.83
C ASP A 65 5.72 7.32 -22.87
N THR A 66 6.67 6.44 -23.22
CA THR A 66 6.44 5.33 -24.16
C THR A 66 5.93 4.04 -23.51
N SER A 67 5.75 4.02 -22.19
CA SER A 67 5.34 2.81 -21.46
C SER A 67 3.84 2.84 -21.14
N THR A 68 3.15 1.75 -21.44
CA THR A 68 1.71 1.63 -21.18
C THR A 68 1.44 1.49 -19.69
N PRO A 69 0.38 2.12 -19.16
CA PRO A 69 -0.02 1.93 -17.77
C PRO A 69 -0.40 0.49 -17.48
N THR A 70 -0.01 0.01 -16.29
CA THR A 70 -0.42 -1.30 -15.79
C THR A 70 -1.69 -1.15 -14.98
N PHE A 71 -2.76 -1.83 -15.37
CA PHE A 71 -4.02 -1.85 -14.62
C PHE A 71 -4.01 -3.01 -13.61
N PHE A 72 -4.42 -2.71 -12.38
CA PHE A 72 -4.64 -3.71 -11.35
C PHE A 72 -6.06 -4.28 -11.46
N LYS A 73 -6.35 -5.38 -10.77
CA LYS A 73 -7.68 -5.99 -10.74
C LYS A 73 -8.65 -5.10 -9.96
N PHE A 74 -9.21 -4.10 -10.63
CA PHE A 74 -10.21 -3.17 -10.13
C PHE A 74 -11.53 -3.38 -10.87
N ASN A 75 -12.64 -3.52 -10.15
CA ASN A 75 -13.95 -3.90 -10.71
C ASN A 75 -14.68 -2.77 -11.45
N ARG A 76 -14.01 -1.65 -11.71
CA ARG A 76 -14.58 -0.50 -12.42
C ARG A 76 -13.68 -0.18 -13.60
N SER A 77 -14.31 0.06 -14.74
CA SER A 77 -13.63 0.60 -15.91
C SER A 77 -13.11 1.98 -15.58
N VAL A 78 -11.79 2.14 -15.66
CA VAL A 78 -11.11 3.41 -15.47
C VAL A 78 -10.23 3.67 -16.67
N HIS A 79 -10.13 4.93 -17.02
CA HIS A 79 -9.26 5.41 -18.06
C HIS A 79 -8.17 6.27 -17.44
N TYR A 80 -7.07 6.37 -18.14
CA TYR A 80 -6.11 7.43 -17.85
C TYR A 80 -6.48 8.64 -18.69
N ASP A 81 -6.19 9.81 -18.14
CA ASP A 81 -6.30 11.08 -18.84
C ASP A 81 -4.94 11.78 -18.84
N GLN A 82 -4.88 12.99 -19.39
CA GLN A 82 -3.68 13.83 -19.36
C GLN A 82 -3.19 14.07 -17.92
N ASP A 83 -1.90 14.41 -17.79
CA ASP A 83 -1.25 14.74 -16.51
C ASP A 83 -1.32 13.63 -15.44
N TYR A 84 -1.30 12.37 -15.87
CA TYR A 84 -1.39 11.19 -14.99
C TYR A 84 -2.69 11.12 -14.16
N SER A 85 -3.74 11.78 -14.63
CA SER A 85 -5.05 11.81 -13.97
C SER A 85 -5.81 10.50 -14.17
N LEU A 86 -6.61 10.13 -13.17
CA LEU A 86 -7.49 8.96 -13.22
C LEU A 86 -8.89 9.39 -13.63
N LEU A 87 -9.37 8.93 -14.78
CA LEU A 87 -10.71 9.18 -15.26
C LEU A 87 -11.64 8.01 -14.89
N ILE A 88 -12.67 8.31 -14.10
CA ILE A 88 -13.73 7.37 -13.75
C ILE A 88 -14.96 7.73 -14.57
N SER A 89 -15.33 6.88 -15.51
CA SER A 89 -16.47 7.12 -16.39
C SER A 89 -17.79 6.69 -15.77
N ALA A 90 -18.84 7.45 -16.03
CA ALA A 90 -20.20 7.23 -15.56
C ALA A 90 -20.23 6.83 -14.07
N VAL A 91 -19.84 7.78 -13.22
CA VAL A 91 -19.73 7.54 -11.78
C VAL A 91 -21.07 7.19 -11.14
N THR A 92 -21.01 6.37 -10.10
CA THR A 92 -22.16 5.95 -9.28
C THR A 92 -21.88 6.25 -7.81
N PRO A 93 -22.88 6.26 -6.93
CA PRO A 93 -22.66 6.42 -5.48
C PRO A 93 -21.69 5.40 -4.87
N ALA A 94 -21.50 4.23 -5.49
CA ALA A 94 -20.51 3.24 -5.05
C ALA A 94 -19.05 3.64 -5.38
N ASP A 95 -18.87 4.58 -6.29
CA ASP A 95 -17.56 5.15 -6.63
C ASP A 95 -17.09 6.18 -5.60
N SER A 96 -18.00 6.72 -4.78
CA SER A 96 -17.63 7.59 -3.66
C SER A 96 -16.57 6.95 -2.75
N GLY A 97 -15.73 7.79 -2.16
CA GLY A 97 -14.69 7.38 -1.23
C GLY A 97 -13.39 8.16 -1.40
N THR A 98 -12.35 7.69 -0.73
CA THR A 98 -11.02 8.31 -0.79
C THR A 98 -10.15 7.59 -1.82
N TYR A 99 -9.58 8.37 -2.72
CA TYR A 99 -8.59 7.96 -3.69
C TYR A 99 -7.24 8.56 -3.31
N GLU A 100 -6.15 7.84 -3.59
CA GLU A 100 -4.79 8.33 -3.33
C GLU A 100 -3.96 8.26 -4.61
N CYS A 101 -3.36 9.39 -4.99
CA CYS A 101 -2.29 9.43 -5.98
C CYS A 101 -0.94 9.36 -5.27
N GLU A 102 -0.13 8.34 -5.57
CA GLU A 102 1.25 8.22 -5.10
C GLU A 102 2.24 8.43 -6.26
N VAL A 103 3.07 9.45 -6.12
CA VAL A 103 4.20 9.73 -7.01
C VAL A 103 5.45 9.14 -6.38
N GLY A 104 5.95 8.04 -6.96
CA GLY A 104 7.18 7.40 -6.53
C GLY A 104 8.39 8.15 -7.06
N ALA A 105 9.26 8.65 -6.18
CA ALA A 105 10.46 9.38 -6.57
C ALA A 105 11.59 8.43 -7.04
N LYS A 106 12.55 8.98 -7.77
CA LYS A 106 13.82 8.29 -8.02
C LYS A 106 14.60 8.11 -6.71
N VAL A 107 15.61 7.24 -6.74
CA VAL A 107 16.49 7.00 -5.59
C VAL A 107 17.06 8.32 -5.08
N GLY A 108 16.92 8.58 -3.78
CA GLY A 108 17.35 9.83 -3.15
C GLY A 108 16.29 10.94 -3.11
N GLY A 109 15.15 10.78 -3.79
CA GLY A 109 14.01 11.69 -3.71
C GLY A 109 12.98 11.30 -2.64
N GLN A 110 11.96 12.15 -2.46
CA GLN A 110 10.83 11.89 -1.57
C GLN A 110 9.56 11.56 -2.37
N ASN A 111 8.88 10.48 -2.00
CA ASN A 111 7.57 10.16 -2.56
C ASN A 111 6.55 11.23 -2.17
N LYS A 112 5.66 11.57 -3.09
CA LYS A 112 4.55 12.49 -2.84
C LYS A 112 3.24 11.71 -2.84
N LYS A 113 2.32 12.10 -1.96
CA LYS A 113 1.00 11.49 -1.85
C LYS A 113 -0.05 12.57 -1.77
N VAL A 114 -1.14 12.39 -2.50
CA VAL A 114 -2.30 13.27 -2.44
C VAL A 114 -3.57 12.45 -2.36
N GLU A 115 -4.39 12.79 -1.38
CA GLU A 115 -5.70 12.20 -1.18
C GLU A 115 -6.77 13.06 -1.85
N VAL A 116 -7.63 12.40 -2.61
CA VAL A 116 -8.80 12.99 -3.27
C VAL A 116 -10.05 12.29 -2.73
N LYS A 117 -10.93 13.03 -2.07
CA LYS A 117 -12.23 12.54 -1.62
C LYS A 117 -13.26 12.80 -2.71
N LEU A 118 -13.83 11.74 -3.27
CA LEU A 118 -14.90 11.80 -4.25
C LEU A 118 -16.24 11.54 -3.58
N ASP A 119 -17.20 12.45 -3.75
CA ASP A 119 -18.58 12.31 -3.31
C ASP A 119 -19.53 12.37 -4.52
N VAL A 120 -20.19 11.24 -4.82
CA VAL A 120 -21.10 11.11 -5.95
C VAL A 120 -22.55 11.13 -5.47
N SER A 121 -23.35 12.02 -6.04
CA SER A 121 -24.77 12.14 -5.71
C SER A 121 -25.56 10.88 -6.10
N ALA A 122 -26.71 10.66 -5.44
CA ALA A 122 -27.61 9.56 -5.81
C ALA A 122 -28.06 9.67 -7.28
N CYS A 123 -28.19 8.52 -7.94
CA CYS A 123 -28.77 8.45 -9.29
C CYS A 123 -30.28 8.63 -9.18
N VAL A 124 -30.83 9.63 -9.86
CA VAL A 124 -32.29 9.83 -9.93
C VAL A 124 -32.85 8.85 -10.96
N THR A 125 -33.41 7.74 -10.49
CA THR A 125 -34.17 6.82 -11.34
C THR A 125 -35.63 7.27 -11.37
N PRO A 126 -36.22 7.63 -12.53
CA PRO A 126 -37.67 7.77 -12.65
C PRO A 126 -38.33 6.45 -12.25
N ALA A 127 -39.32 6.49 -11.36
CA ALA A 127 -39.94 5.30 -10.78
C ALA A 127 -40.53 4.38 -11.86
N VAL A 128 -39.82 3.29 -12.20
CA VAL A 128 -40.33 2.15 -12.95
C VAL A 128 -39.93 0.89 -12.18
N PRO A 129 -40.88 0.04 -11.75
CA PRO A 129 -40.56 -1.17 -11.02
C PRO A 129 -40.03 -2.23 -11.98
N THR A 130 -38.80 -2.69 -11.81
CA THR A 130 -38.24 -3.87 -12.50
C THR A 130 -37.32 -4.68 -11.57
N PRO A 131 -37.13 -5.98 -11.84
CA PRO A 131 -36.87 -7.00 -10.82
C PRO A 131 -35.40 -7.08 -10.40
N VAL A 132 -35.21 -7.51 -9.16
CA VAL A 132 -33.92 -7.83 -8.55
C VAL A 132 -33.13 -8.84 -9.40
N THR A 133 -32.06 -8.36 -10.02
CA THR A 133 -31.06 -9.14 -10.77
C THR A 133 -29.80 -9.23 -9.89
N PRO A 134 -29.04 -10.35 -9.91
CA PRO A 134 -28.16 -10.72 -8.79
C PRO A 134 -26.97 -9.78 -8.63
N VAL A 135 -26.60 -9.60 -7.36
CA VAL A 135 -25.49 -8.78 -6.85
C VAL A 135 -24.19 -9.09 -7.61
N PRO A 136 -23.61 -8.10 -8.33
CA PRO A 136 -22.27 -8.26 -8.90
C PRO A 136 -21.23 -8.26 -7.78
N ILE A 137 -20.18 -9.06 -7.95
CA ILE A 137 -19.02 -9.17 -7.05
C ILE A 137 -18.55 -7.76 -6.65
N THR A 138 -18.49 -7.49 -5.35
CA THR A 138 -18.19 -6.14 -4.86
C THR A 138 -16.70 -5.85 -5.07
N THR A 139 -16.37 -4.63 -5.50
CA THR A 139 -14.99 -4.12 -5.69
C THR A 139 -14.09 -4.34 -4.46
N SER A 140 -14.70 -4.48 -3.27
CA SER A 140 -14.05 -4.86 -2.02
C SER A 140 -13.46 -6.26 -2.02
N ASP A 141 -14.08 -7.25 -2.66
CA ASP A 141 -13.64 -8.65 -2.64
C ASP A 141 -12.39 -8.86 -3.49
N LEU A 142 -12.35 -8.24 -4.68
CA LEU A 142 -11.16 -8.25 -5.54
C LEU A 142 -9.99 -7.53 -4.89
N CYS A 143 -10.24 -6.45 -4.15
CA CYS A 143 -9.20 -5.78 -3.38
C CYS A 143 -8.66 -6.65 -2.24
N ARG A 144 -9.53 -7.35 -1.50
CA ARG A 144 -9.08 -8.26 -0.43
C ARG A 144 -8.19 -9.37 -0.97
N LEU A 145 -8.47 -9.88 -2.16
CA LEU A 145 -7.60 -10.86 -2.83
C LEU A 145 -6.24 -10.29 -3.24
N GLN A 146 -6.11 -8.98 -3.53
CA GLN A 146 -4.81 -8.35 -3.75
C GLN A 146 -3.98 -8.25 -2.47
N VAL A 147 -4.64 -8.12 -1.32
CA VAL A 147 -4.01 -7.97 0.00
C VAL A 147 -3.68 -9.32 0.62
N GLN A 148 -4.34 -10.41 0.21
CA GLN A 148 -4.31 -11.70 0.92
C GLN A 148 -2.92 -12.39 0.87
N GLU A 149 -2.04 -11.97 1.79
CA GLU A 149 -1.33 -12.83 2.73
C GLU A 149 -0.39 -13.90 2.14
N LEU A 150 0.46 -13.53 1.18
CA LEU A 150 1.51 -14.42 0.64
C LEU A 150 2.98 -14.15 1.02
N PRO A 151 3.36 -13.14 1.83
CA PRO A 151 4.74 -13.06 2.32
C PRO A 151 4.93 -13.32 3.83
N VAL A 152 3.91 -13.14 4.69
CA VAL A 152 4.13 -13.11 6.15
C VAL A 152 4.30 -14.51 6.74
N LEU A 153 3.47 -15.47 6.34
CA LEU A 153 3.55 -16.85 6.83
C LEU A 153 4.86 -17.53 6.39
N TRP A 154 5.26 -17.34 5.13
CA TRP A 154 6.53 -17.84 4.61
C TRP A 154 7.73 -17.19 5.30
N SER A 155 7.65 -15.88 5.57
CA SER A 155 8.69 -15.18 6.34
C SER A 155 8.84 -15.77 7.73
N ALA A 156 7.74 -16.00 8.46
CA ALA A 156 7.77 -16.59 9.79
C ALA A 156 8.39 -18.00 9.80
N VAL A 157 8.08 -18.84 8.80
CA VAL A 157 8.68 -20.17 8.64
C VAL A 157 10.18 -20.08 8.35
N VAL A 158 10.59 -19.17 7.45
CA VAL A 158 12.01 -18.96 7.12
C VAL A 158 12.79 -18.45 8.33
N TYR A 159 12.27 -17.46 9.06
CA TYR A 159 12.93 -16.95 10.27
C TYR A 159 13.01 -18.01 11.37
N GLY A 160 11.97 -18.83 11.56
CA GLY A 160 11.96 -19.92 12.54
C GLY A 160 13.02 -20.98 12.25
N THR A 161 13.13 -21.42 10.99
CA THR A 161 14.12 -22.44 10.58
C THR A 161 15.57 -21.95 10.72
N VAL A 162 15.86 -20.70 10.33
CA VAL A 162 17.18 -20.08 10.50
C VAL A 162 17.54 -19.92 11.98
N GLY A 163 16.57 -19.52 12.81
CA GLY A 163 16.75 -19.43 14.27
C GLY A 163 17.13 -20.77 14.89
N LEU A 164 16.39 -21.84 14.57
CA LEU A 164 16.67 -23.18 15.08
C LEU A 164 18.04 -23.70 14.64
N ALA A 165 18.41 -23.49 13.37
CA ALA A 165 19.72 -23.90 12.87
C ALA A 165 20.88 -23.22 13.63
N LYS A 166 20.76 -21.92 13.94
CA LYS A 166 21.75 -21.19 14.74
C LYS A 166 21.86 -21.71 16.17
N ILE A 167 20.73 -22.05 16.80
CA ILE A 167 20.72 -22.61 18.16
C ILE A 167 21.42 -23.97 18.18
N VAL A 168 21.10 -24.86 17.23
CA VAL A 168 21.75 -26.17 17.10
C VAL A 168 23.24 -26.04 16.85
N LEU A 169 23.66 -25.17 15.94
CA LEU A 169 25.08 -24.94 15.65
C LEU A 169 25.83 -24.41 16.89
N SER A 170 25.21 -23.49 17.64
CA SER A 170 25.78 -22.94 18.88
C SER A 170 25.97 -24.02 19.94
N ILE A 171 25.00 -24.91 20.11
CA ILE A 171 25.09 -26.04 21.05
C ILE A 171 26.23 -26.98 20.64
N ILE A 172 26.34 -27.34 19.35
CA ILE A 172 27.40 -28.22 18.85
C ILE A 172 28.79 -27.61 19.13
N ILE A 173 28.97 -26.32 18.87
CA ILE A 173 30.24 -25.62 19.12
C ILE A 173 30.60 -25.68 20.62
N VAL A 174 29.65 -25.39 21.52
CA VAL A 174 29.88 -25.45 22.96
C VAL A 174 30.24 -26.88 23.42
N LEU A 175 29.58 -27.90 22.88
CA LEU A 175 29.89 -29.30 23.20
C LEU A 175 31.29 -29.69 22.73
N ILE A 176 31.71 -29.29 21.53
CA ILE A 176 33.06 -29.54 21.02
C ILE A 176 34.10 -28.87 21.92
N ILE A 177 33.92 -27.60 22.28
CA ILE A 177 34.84 -26.87 23.17
C ILE A 177 34.97 -27.58 24.51
N ARG A 178 33.85 -27.99 25.13
CA ARG A 178 33.88 -28.74 26.40
C ARG A 178 34.58 -30.08 26.25
N CYS A 179 34.33 -30.83 25.18
CA CYS A 179 35.02 -32.09 24.91
C CYS A 179 36.54 -31.91 24.74
N VAL A 180 36.96 -30.89 24.01
CA VAL A 180 38.39 -30.55 23.84
C VAL A 180 39.02 -30.15 25.17
N GLN A 181 38.33 -29.34 25.98
CA GLN A 181 38.81 -28.97 27.31
C GLN A 181 38.97 -30.18 28.24
N ILE A 182 37.97 -31.07 28.30
CA ILE A 182 38.03 -32.29 29.13
C ILE A 182 39.17 -33.20 28.67
N THR A 183 39.30 -33.44 27.37
CA THR A 183 40.37 -34.29 26.83
C THR A 183 41.75 -33.67 27.06
N SER A 184 41.89 -32.35 26.94
CA SER A 184 43.13 -31.63 27.24
C SER A 184 43.50 -31.68 28.74
N SER A 185 42.50 -31.57 29.62
CA SER A 185 42.68 -31.68 31.07
C SER A 185 43.16 -33.08 31.47
N LYS A 186 42.54 -34.14 30.91
CA LYS A 186 42.98 -35.53 31.11
C LYS A 186 44.42 -35.76 30.62
N ARG A 187 44.80 -35.22 29.46
CA ARG A 187 46.19 -35.30 28.95
C ARG A 187 47.20 -34.56 29.82
N ARG A 188 46.82 -33.46 30.48
CA ARG A 188 47.68 -32.75 31.43
C ARG A 188 47.87 -33.54 32.73
N GLN A 189 46.84 -34.22 33.22
CA GLN A 189 46.91 -35.04 34.44
C GLN A 189 47.75 -36.33 34.26
N GLN A 190 47.81 -36.90 33.06
CA GLN A 190 48.65 -38.09 32.77
C GLN A 190 50.14 -37.79 32.55
N LYS A 191 50.57 -36.52 32.61
CA LYS A 191 51.97 -36.09 32.41
C LYS A 191 52.71 -35.74 33.71
N TRP A 192 52.12 -36.03 34.86
CA TRP A 192 52.70 -35.94 36.21
C TRP A 192 52.68 -37.32 36.86
#